data_AF-A0A239LB83-F1
#
_entry.id   AF-A0A239LB83-F1
#
_cell.length_a   1.000
_cell.length_b   1.000
_cell.length_c   1.000
_cell.angle_alpha   90.00
_cell.angle_beta   90.00
_cell.angle_gamma   90.00
#
_symmetry.space_group_name_H-M   'P 1'
#
loop_
_entity.id
_entity.type
_entity.pdbx_description
1 polymer ?
#
loop_
_entity_poly.entity_id
_entity_poly.type
_entity_poly.pdbx_seq_one_letter_code
_entity_poly.pdbx_strand_id
1 'polypeptide(L)'
;MILLVPADPLGPRRPDDHFAPEAASARAVGLDVAVVDHDALTGGGADRAVQSVPADGGLAVYRGWMLRAEEYTAFAESLAARGVTLRTTPDHYRRAHELPGWYAAVAPVTPSSEWTDGWHEADFERARVSLGSGPAVLRDYSKSMKAYWNEAAFIPDLDDAAAAWRVARRFLELRDDEATGGFVLRRYERFVSAEVRTWWVDGACVLAGAHPDTPHDLPPTEADLTAVEPLVASLGLPFVTADLVRRDDGVWRVVEVGDGQVSDRPASMPPETLIAALD
;
A
#
# COMPACT_ATOMS: atom_id res chain seq x y z
N MET A 1 8.24 -10.37 -20.01
CA MET A 1 8.22 -9.66 -18.71
C MET A 1 8.66 -10.64 -17.64
N ILE A 2 9.46 -10.23 -16.67
CA ILE A 2 9.90 -11.08 -15.56
C ILE A 2 9.06 -10.78 -14.32
N LEU A 3 8.62 -11.80 -13.59
CA LEU A 3 8.09 -11.65 -12.24
C LEU A 3 9.23 -11.76 -11.21
N LEU A 4 9.42 -10.72 -10.43
CA LEU A 4 10.36 -10.71 -9.29
C LEU A 4 9.58 -10.98 -8.01
N VAL A 5 10.05 -11.94 -7.22
CA VAL A 5 9.49 -12.27 -5.90
C VAL A 5 10.59 -12.32 -4.84
N PRO A 6 10.30 -12.07 -3.56
CA PRO A 6 11.27 -12.26 -2.49
C PRO A 6 11.82 -13.69 -2.48
N ALA A 7 13.10 -13.84 -2.15
CA ALA A 7 13.72 -15.13 -1.89
C ALA A 7 13.38 -15.60 -0.47
N ASP A 8 13.29 -16.91 -0.28
CA ASP A 8 13.24 -17.53 1.05
C ASP A 8 14.54 -17.20 1.80
N PRO A 9 14.47 -16.61 3.01
CA PRO A 9 15.66 -16.26 3.82
C PRO A 9 16.57 -17.46 4.12
N LEU A 10 16.01 -18.67 4.19
CA LEU A 10 16.73 -19.93 4.40
C LEU A 10 17.11 -20.63 3.08
N GLY A 11 16.53 -20.20 1.98
CA GLY A 11 16.66 -20.80 0.65
C GLY A 11 16.81 -19.74 -0.45
N PRO A 12 17.97 -19.07 -0.60
CA PRO A 12 18.15 -17.85 -1.41
C PRO A 12 17.93 -18.00 -2.93
N ARG A 13 17.58 -19.20 -3.40
CA ARG A 13 17.23 -19.50 -4.80
C ARG A 13 15.78 -19.94 -4.98
N ARG A 14 15.02 -20.00 -3.88
CA ARG A 14 13.60 -20.35 -3.86
C ARG A 14 12.80 -19.09 -3.56
N PRO A 15 11.62 -18.93 -4.17
CA PRO A 15 10.68 -17.92 -3.71
C PRO A 15 10.37 -18.08 -2.22
N ASP A 16 10.18 -16.97 -1.53
CA ASP A 16 9.52 -16.91 -0.23
C ASP A 16 8.20 -17.69 -0.28
N ASP A 17 7.90 -18.46 0.76
CA ASP A 17 6.73 -19.35 0.82
C ASP A 17 5.40 -18.60 0.60
N HIS A 18 5.30 -17.33 1.03
CA HIS A 18 4.11 -16.50 0.82
C HIS A 18 3.85 -16.22 -0.65
N PHE A 19 4.90 -15.96 -1.43
CA PHE A 19 4.82 -15.63 -2.87
C PHE A 19 5.06 -16.84 -3.78
N ALA A 20 5.44 -18.00 -3.23
CA ALA A 20 5.68 -19.22 -3.99
C ALA A 20 4.50 -19.66 -4.88
N PRO A 21 3.22 -19.54 -4.46
CA PRO A 21 2.08 -19.84 -5.33
C PRO A 21 1.98 -18.89 -6.54
N GLU A 22 2.22 -17.59 -6.34
CA GLU A 22 2.22 -16.59 -7.44
C GLU A 22 3.37 -16.86 -8.42
N ALA A 23 4.56 -17.16 -7.90
CA ALA A 23 5.71 -17.58 -8.71
C ALA A 23 5.45 -18.87 -9.51
N ALA A 24 4.75 -19.85 -8.93
CA ALA A 24 4.39 -21.07 -9.63
C ALA A 24 3.38 -20.81 -10.75
N SER A 25 2.34 -20.00 -10.49
CA SER A 25 1.35 -19.62 -11.50
C SER A 25 1.97 -18.84 -12.66
N ALA A 26 2.91 -17.92 -12.39
CA ALA A 26 3.65 -17.20 -13.41
C ALA A 26 4.44 -18.14 -14.33
N ARG A 27 5.17 -19.10 -13.76
CA ARG A 27 5.88 -20.12 -14.54
C ARG A 27 4.93 -20.98 -15.40
N ALA A 28 3.75 -21.30 -14.87
CA ALA A 28 2.77 -22.13 -15.58
C ALA A 28 2.22 -21.46 -16.85
N VAL A 29 2.18 -20.13 -16.88
CA VAL A 29 1.78 -19.34 -18.07
C VAL A 29 2.98 -18.90 -18.92
N GLY A 30 4.19 -19.36 -18.60
CA GLY A 30 5.40 -19.11 -19.39
C GLY A 30 6.13 -17.81 -19.07
N LEU A 31 5.80 -17.13 -17.96
CA LEU A 31 6.57 -15.99 -17.48
C LEU A 31 7.88 -16.45 -16.82
N ASP A 32 8.94 -15.68 -17.07
CA ASP A 32 10.19 -15.82 -16.34
C ASP A 32 10.00 -15.36 -14.89
N VAL A 33 10.59 -16.10 -13.95
CA VAL A 33 10.54 -15.78 -12.52
C VAL A 33 11.93 -15.75 -11.94
N ALA A 34 12.29 -14.63 -11.32
CA ALA A 34 13.52 -14.48 -10.57
C ALA A 34 13.24 -14.08 -9.12
N VAL A 35 14.19 -14.38 -8.24
CA VAL A 35 14.10 -14.03 -6.82
C VAL A 35 14.99 -12.84 -6.50
N VAL A 36 14.58 -12.05 -5.50
CA VAL A 36 15.35 -10.94 -4.92
C VAL A 36 15.49 -11.14 -3.41
N ASP A 37 16.67 -10.86 -2.86
CA ASP A 37 16.92 -10.96 -1.41
C ASP A 37 16.38 -9.71 -0.71
N HIS A 38 15.23 -9.85 -0.05
CA HIS A 38 14.51 -8.74 0.59
C HIS A 38 15.25 -8.18 1.81
N ASP A 39 15.92 -9.02 2.59
CA ASP A 39 16.73 -8.59 3.74
C ASP A 39 17.91 -7.72 3.28
N ALA A 40 18.49 -8.03 2.11
CA ALA A 40 19.48 -7.17 1.51
C ALA A 40 18.90 -5.84 1.02
N LEU A 41 17.65 -5.80 0.51
CA LEU A 41 17.01 -4.55 0.08
C LEU A 41 16.80 -3.60 1.27
N THR A 42 16.25 -4.11 2.37
CA THR A 42 16.00 -3.32 3.59
C THR A 42 17.27 -3.00 4.37
N GLY A 43 18.33 -3.81 4.20
CA GLY A 43 19.66 -3.58 4.77
C GLY A 43 20.58 -2.64 3.99
N GLY A 44 20.10 -1.99 2.92
CA GLY A 44 20.90 -1.07 2.09
C GLY A 44 21.86 -1.76 1.11
N GLY A 45 21.67 -3.05 0.86
CA GLY A 45 22.47 -3.90 -0.03
C GLY A 45 21.79 -4.22 -1.37
N ALA A 46 21.19 -3.22 -2.04
CA ALA A 46 20.40 -3.43 -3.26
C ALA A 46 21.15 -4.18 -4.38
N ASP A 47 22.43 -3.90 -4.59
CA ASP A 47 23.25 -4.62 -5.57
C ASP A 47 23.40 -6.11 -5.23
N ARG A 48 23.49 -6.46 -3.94
CA ARG A 48 23.49 -7.85 -3.47
C ARG A 48 22.13 -8.48 -3.69
N ALA A 49 21.06 -7.73 -3.41
CA ALA A 49 19.70 -8.22 -3.46
C ALA A 49 19.30 -8.76 -4.83
N VAL A 50 19.84 -8.18 -5.91
CA VAL A 50 19.45 -8.49 -7.28
C VAL A 50 20.41 -9.43 -8.01
N GLN A 51 21.43 -9.98 -7.34
CA GLN A 51 22.48 -10.78 -7.99
C GLN A 51 21.94 -12.00 -8.76
N SER A 52 20.85 -12.60 -8.27
CA SER A 52 20.19 -13.77 -8.87
C SER A 52 19.28 -13.45 -10.06
N VAL A 53 18.94 -12.18 -10.28
CA VAL A 53 18.06 -11.80 -11.40
C VAL A 53 18.85 -11.96 -12.71
N PRO A 54 18.30 -12.40 -13.84
CA PRO A 54 19.05 -12.41 -15.10
C PRO A 54 19.38 -10.98 -15.59
N ALA A 55 20.52 -10.80 -16.26
CA ALA A 55 20.82 -9.54 -16.95
C ALA A 55 20.01 -9.43 -18.26
N ASP A 56 19.79 -8.21 -18.74
CA ASP A 56 19.06 -7.88 -19.98
C ASP A 56 17.64 -8.48 -20.02
N GLY A 57 17.03 -8.63 -18.85
CA GLY A 57 15.71 -9.23 -18.67
C GLY A 57 14.54 -8.34 -19.12
N GLY A 58 14.80 -7.10 -19.52
CA GLY A 58 13.77 -6.17 -19.99
C GLY A 58 12.84 -5.71 -18.87
N LEU A 59 11.53 -5.75 -19.12
CA LEU A 59 10.51 -5.28 -18.17
C LEU A 59 10.26 -6.31 -17.05
N ALA A 60 10.22 -5.84 -15.80
CA ALA A 60 9.92 -6.66 -14.63
C ALA A 60 8.76 -6.09 -13.80
N VAL A 61 7.97 -6.97 -13.19
CA VAL A 61 6.99 -6.65 -12.15
C VAL A 61 7.45 -7.27 -10.84
N TYR A 62 7.43 -6.50 -9.76
CA TYR A 62 7.70 -7.01 -8.42
C TYR A 62 6.38 -7.44 -7.76
N ARG A 63 6.39 -8.60 -7.10
CA ARG A 63 5.32 -9.06 -6.21
C ARG A 63 5.99 -9.53 -4.93
N GLY A 64 5.91 -8.72 -3.88
CA GLY A 64 6.73 -8.96 -2.70
C GLY A 64 6.40 -8.09 -1.50
N TRP A 65 7.31 -8.10 -0.54
CA TRP A 65 7.19 -7.32 0.68
C TRP A 65 7.45 -5.83 0.43
N MET A 66 6.82 -5.02 1.26
CA MET A 66 6.90 -3.56 1.27
C MET A 66 8.33 -3.07 1.50
N LEU A 67 8.74 -2.04 0.75
CA LEU A 67 10.01 -1.33 0.90
C LEU A 67 9.73 0.16 1.21
N ARG A 68 10.67 0.83 1.86
CA ARG A 68 10.68 2.31 1.91
C ARG A 68 10.93 2.88 0.52
N ALA A 69 10.52 4.12 0.28
CA ALA A 69 10.69 4.75 -1.02
C ALA A 69 12.17 4.82 -1.47
N GLU A 70 13.09 5.04 -0.53
CA GLU A 70 14.53 5.08 -0.78
C GLU A 70 15.08 3.70 -1.12
N GLU A 71 14.62 2.66 -0.40
CA GLU A 71 14.98 1.25 -0.66
C GLU A 71 14.48 0.80 -2.03
N TYR A 72 13.24 1.15 -2.40
CA TYR A 72 12.68 0.86 -3.72
C TYR A 72 13.42 1.62 -4.83
N THR A 73 13.86 2.86 -4.55
CA THR A 73 14.69 3.63 -5.51
C THR A 73 16.01 2.92 -5.77
N ALA A 74 16.73 2.52 -4.72
CA ALA A 74 17.98 1.77 -4.85
C ALA A 74 17.77 0.43 -5.56
N PHE A 75 16.66 -0.27 -5.26
CA PHE A 75 16.28 -1.51 -5.93
C PHE A 75 16.13 -1.31 -7.45
N ALA A 76 15.40 -0.27 -7.87
CA ALA A 76 15.20 0.05 -9.27
C ALA A 76 16.51 0.39 -9.98
N GLU A 77 17.39 1.16 -9.33
CA GLU A 77 18.71 1.51 -9.87
C GLU A 77 19.62 0.29 -10.06
N SER A 78 19.69 -0.60 -9.05
CA SER A 78 20.46 -1.84 -9.13
C SER A 78 19.94 -2.80 -10.21
N LEU A 79 18.62 -2.86 -10.44
CA LEU A 79 18.06 -3.62 -11.57
C LEU A 79 18.38 -2.98 -12.93
N ALA A 80 18.28 -1.65 -13.02
CA ALA A 80 18.57 -0.92 -14.25
C ALA A 80 20.03 -1.10 -14.70
N ALA A 81 20.97 -1.13 -13.76
CA ALA A 81 22.38 -1.44 -14.02
C ALA A 81 22.59 -2.85 -14.63
N ARG A 82 21.58 -3.71 -14.54
CA ARG A 82 21.58 -5.09 -15.07
C ARG A 82 20.67 -5.22 -16.30
N GLY A 83 20.19 -4.12 -16.88
CA GLY A 83 19.31 -4.15 -18.06
C GLY A 83 17.88 -4.59 -17.75
N VAL A 84 17.44 -4.46 -16.49
CA VAL A 84 16.06 -4.78 -16.06
C VAL A 84 15.37 -3.50 -15.58
N THR A 85 14.20 -3.21 -16.12
CA THR A 85 13.39 -2.02 -15.74
C THR A 85 12.13 -2.47 -15.02
N LEU A 86 11.88 -1.92 -13.83
CA LEU A 86 10.61 -2.15 -13.12
C LEU A 86 9.46 -1.43 -13.83
N ARG A 87 8.33 -2.11 -13.98
CA ARG A 87 7.08 -1.54 -14.52
C ARG A 87 6.60 -0.36 -13.68
N THR A 88 6.71 -0.48 -12.36
CA THR A 88 6.47 0.63 -11.44
C THR A 88 7.78 1.37 -11.21
N THR A 89 7.81 2.66 -11.55
CA THR A 89 8.97 3.51 -11.29
C THR A 89 9.05 3.86 -9.80
N PRO A 90 10.21 4.31 -9.29
CA PRO A 90 10.30 4.78 -7.91
C PRO A 90 9.31 5.90 -7.56
N ASP A 91 9.04 6.81 -8.49
CA ASP A 91 8.01 7.85 -8.31
C ASP A 91 6.60 7.25 -8.22
N HIS A 92 6.26 6.32 -9.12
CA HIS A 92 4.97 5.63 -9.07
C HIS A 92 4.79 4.85 -7.77
N TYR A 93 5.82 4.14 -7.32
CA TYR A 93 5.80 3.39 -6.07
C TYR A 93 5.51 4.32 -4.89
N ARG A 94 6.30 5.39 -4.73
CA ARG A 94 6.08 6.38 -3.67
C ARG A 94 4.66 6.95 -3.72
N ARG A 95 4.20 7.37 -4.91
CA ARG A 95 2.88 7.98 -5.08
C ARG A 95 1.72 7.04 -4.80
N ALA A 96 1.87 5.75 -5.10
CA ALA A 96 0.88 4.72 -4.80
C ALA A 96 0.87 4.33 -3.31
N HIS A 97 2.02 4.48 -2.64
CA HIS A 97 2.25 3.95 -1.31
C HIS A 97 2.01 4.96 -0.19
N GLU A 98 2.37 6.22 -0.43
CA GLU A 98 2.31 7.30 0.56
C GLU A 98 1.10 8.20 0.29
N LEU A 99 0.33 8.50 1.35
CA LEU A 99 -0.93 9.23 1.28
C LEU A 99 -0.89 10.53 0.44
N PRO A 100 0.11 11.42 0.59
CA PRO A 100 0.15 12.65 -0.21
C PRO A 100 0.20 12.41 -1.72
N GLY A 101 0.70 11.24 -2.15
CA GLY A 101 0.86 10.88 -3.56
C GLY A 101 -0.45 10.54 -4.28
N TRP A 102 -1.48 10.15 -3.53
CA TRP A 102 -2.76 9.70 -4.09
C TRP A 102 -3.99 10.45 -3.54
N TYR A 103 -3.90 11.08 -2.36
CA TYR A 103 -5.05 11.66 -1.67
C TYR A 103 -5.83 12.67 -2.53
N ALA A 104 -5.13 13.58 -3.22
CA ALA A 104 -5.77 14.63 -4.00
C ALA A 104 -6.70 14.09 -5.10
N ALA A 105 -6.34 12.97 -5.73
CA ALA A 105 -7.14 12.37 -6.79
C ALA A 105 -8.43 11.74 -6.25
N VAL A 106 -8.36 11.10 -5.07
CA VAL A 106 -9.50 10.38 -4.47
C VAL A 106 -10.20 11.17 -3.36
N ALA A 107 -9.82 12.43 -3.12
CA ALA A 107 -10.40 13.33 -2.12
C ALA A 107 -11.95 13.33 -2.09
N PRO A 108 -12.67 13.29 -3.23
CA PRO A 108 -14.14 13.24 -3.23
C PRO A 108 -14.74 11.97 -2.58
N VAL A 109 -13.98 10.88 -2.51
CA VAL A 109 -14.44 9.56 -2.06
C VAL A 109 -13.65 9.00 -0.87
N THR A 110 -12.62 9.67 -0.37
CA THR A 110 -11.85 9.26 0.83
C THR A 110 -12.13 10.19 2.01
N PRO A 111 -12.11 9.74 3.29
CA PRO A 111 -12.35 10.63 4.41
C PRO A 111 -11.38 11.82 4.42
N SER A 112 -11.89 13.01 4.74
CA SER A 112 -11.10 14.24 4.76
C SER A 112 -9.87 14.04 5.65
N SER A 113 -8.69 14.37 5.11
CA SER A 113 -7.42 14.18 5.77
C SER A 113 -6.56 15.43 5.65
N GLU A 114 -5.78 15.69 6.70
CA GLU A 114 -4.73 16.69 6.78
C GLU A 114 -3.44 15.99 7.23
N TRP A 115 -2.29 16.48 6.81
CA TRP A 115 -1.03 15.83 7.14
C TRP A 115 0.12 16.81 7.35
N THR A 116 1.21 16.32 7.93
CA THR A 116 2.42 17.07 8.22
C THR A 116 3.60 16.51 7.45
N ASP A 117 4.54 17.36 7.08
CA ASP A 117 5.85 16.92 6.62
C ASP A 117 6.79 16.78 7.83
N GLY A 118 6.99 15.53 8.27
CA GLY A 118 7.71 15.21 9.50
C GLY A 118 6.84 15.27 10.75
N TRP A 119 7.48 15.32 11.92
CA TRP A 119 6.88 14.89 13.19
C TRP A 119 6.82 15.99 14.27
N HIS A 120 6.79 17.26 13.85
CA HIS A 120 6.81 18.38 14.80
C HIS A 120 5.42 18.71 15.34
N GLU A 121 5.34 18.99 16.64
CA GLU A 121 4.10 19.38 17.32
C GLU A 121 3.41 20.58 16.68
N ALA A 122 4.19 21.60 16.31
CA ALA A 122 3.64 22.81 15.67
C ALA A 122 2.98 22.52 14.31
N ASP A 123 3.45 21.51 13.60
CA ASP A 123 2.89 21.11 12.30
C ASP A 123 1.62 20.29 12.53
N PHE A 124 1.65 19.38 13.50
CA PHE A 124 0.50 18.61 13.94
C PHE A 124 -0.66 19.52 14.36
N GLU A 125 -0.38 20.55 15.14
CA GLU A 125 -1.39 21.52 15.57
C GLU A 125 -2.03 22.27 14.39
N ARG A 126 -1.24 22.61 13.35
CA ARG A 126 -1.79 23.24 12.14
C ARG A 126 -2.68 22.27 11.37
N ALA A 127 -2.26 21.02 11.19
CA ALA A 127 -3.07 19.99 10.54
C ALA A 127 -4.38 19.72 11.31
N ARG A 128 -4.30 19.65 12.65
CA ARG A 128 -5.47 19.50 13.54
C ARG A 128 -6.48 20.64 13.38
N VAL A 129 -5.99 21.88 13.41
CA VAL A 129 -6.83 23.07 13.23
C VAL A 129 -7.43 23.13 11.82
N SER A 130 -6.67 22.76 10.78
CA SER A 130 -7.16 22.72 9.40
C SER A 130 -8.27 21.68 9.22
N LEU A 131 -8.11 20.50 9.80
CA LEU A 131 -9.10 19.43 9.70
C LEU A 131 -10.39 19.80 10.44
N GLY A 132 -10.28 20.51 11.57
CA GLY A 132 -11.38 20.99 12.40
C GLY A 132 -11.88 20.00 13.45
N SER A 133 -12.81 20.43 14.30
CA SER A 133 -13.34 19.72 15.47
C SER A 133 -13.89 18.31 15.19
N GLY A 134 -14.01 17.47 16.22
CA GLY A 134 -14.60 16.13 16.14
C GLY A 134 -13.58 14.98 16.00
N PRO A 135 -14.04 13.72 15.90
CA PRO A 135 -13.16 12.55 15.97
C PRO A 135 -12.30 12.37 14.72
N ALA A 136 -11.12 11.77 14.92
CA ALA A 136 -10.16 11.45 13.88
C ALA A 136 -9.42 10.13 14.13
N VAL A 137 -8.80 9.63 13.07
CA VAL A 137 -7.88 8.50 13.08
C VAL A 137 -6.52 9.00 12.62
N LEU A 138 -5.49 8.67 13.39
CA LEU A 138 -4.10 8.96 13.14
C LEU A 138 -3.42 7.80 12.41
N ARG A 139 -2.60 8.13 11.43
CA ARG A 139 -1.68 7.24 10.73
C ARG A 139 -0.43 8.00 10.31
N ASP A 140 0.58 7.28 9.81
CA ASP A 140 1.66 7.87 9.03
C ASP A 140 1.29 7.82 7.54
N TYR A 141 2.21 8.20 6.65
CA TYR A 141 1.92 8.22 5.22
C TYR A 141 1.52 6.85 4.64
N SER A 142 1.86 5.75 5.31
CA SER A 142 1.70 4.37 4.80
C SER A 142 0.92 3.45 5.76
N LYS A 143 1.10 3.54 7.08
CA LYS A 143 0.61 2.60 8.09
C LYS A 143 -0.08 3.30 9.27
N SER A 144 -0.99 2.58 9.91
CA SER A 144 -1.64 2.97 11.17
C SER A 144 -1.35 1.96 12.27
N MET A 145 -1.64 2.30 13.52
CA MET A 145 -1.46 1.43 14.70
C MET A 145 -2.80 0.80 15.13
N LYS A 146 -3.44 0.03 14.23
CA LYS A 146 -4.79 -0.56 14.48
C LYS A 146 -4.85 -1.37 15.78
N ALA A 147 -3.77 -2.09 16.13
CA ALA A 147 -3.67 -2.87 17.37
C ALA A 147 -3.68 -2.01 18.65
N TYR A 148 -3.32 -0.73 18.54
CA TYR A 148 -3.28 0.25 19.62
C TYR A 148 -4.35 1.32 19.43
N TRP A 149 -5.55 0.92 19.00
CA TRP A 149 -6.62 1.82 18.57
C TRP A 149 -6.84 3.00 19.52
N ASN A 150 -7.08 2.74 20.81
CA ASN A 150 -7.38 3.80 21.78
C ASN A 150 -6.15 4.59 22.27
N GLU A 151 -4.94 4.05 22.07
CA GLU A 151 -3.70 4.63 22.59
C GLU A 151 -2.98 5.49 21.55
N ALA A 152 -3.04 5.10 20.27
CA ALA A 152 -2.15 5.59 19.23
C ALA A 152 -2.81 5.76 17.86
N ALA A 153 -4.12 5.50 17.70
CA ALA A 153 -4.78 5.70 16.40
C ALA A 153 -6.01 6.61 16.51
N PHE A 154 -6.93 6.31 17.42
CA PHE A 154 -8.18 7.05 17.54
C PHE A 154 -8.03 8.29 18.42
N ILE A 155 -8.46 9.42 17.89
CA ILE A 155 -8.57 10.69 18.60
C ILE A 155 -10.07 11.00 18.73
N PRO A 156 -10.65 10.89 19.94
CA PRO A 156 -12.09 11.06 20.13
C PRO A 156 -12.61 12.45 19.76
N ASP A 157 -11.79 13.48 20.01
CA ASP A 157 -12.12 14.87 19.71
C ASP A 157 -10.85 15.67 19.45
N LEU A 158 -10.76 16.29 18.27
CA LEU A 158 -9.65 17.17 17.91
C LEU A 158 -9.68 18.51 18.66
N ASP A 159 -10.76 18.90 19.34
CA ASP A 159 -10.78 20.11 20.16
C ASP A 159 -9.93 19.98 21.44
N ASP A 160 -9.71 18.76 21.94
CA ASP A 160 -8.75 18.49 23.01
C ASP A 160 -7.34 18.31 22.42
N ALA A 161 -6.70 19.45 22.13
CA ALA A 161 -5.34 19.50 21.58
C ALA A 161 -4.33 18.68 22.40
N ALA A 162 -4.43 18.74 23.74
CA ALA A 162 -3.52 18.02 24.62
C ALA A 162 -3.72 16.49 24.54
N ALA A 163 -4.96 16.02 24.41
CA ALA A 163 -5.24 14.60 24.17
C ALA A 163 -4.79 14.15 22.78
N ALA A 164 -5.11 14.93 21.74
CA ALA A 164 -4.69 14.65 20.38
C ALA A 164 -3.16 14.51 20.27
N TRP A 165 -2.41 15.42 20.89
CA TRP A 165 -0.95 15.36 20.91
C TRP A 165 -0.40 14.18 21.73
N ARG A 166 -1.07 13.75 22.80
CA ARG A 166 -0.68 12.51 23.52
C ARG A 166 -0.79 11.28 22.61
N VAL A 167 -1.87 11.16 21.85
CA VAL A 167 -2.04 10.07 20.87
C VAL A 167 -0.96 10.16 19.79
N ALA A 168 -0.66 11.35 19.28
CA ALA A 168 0.36 11.56 18.26
C ALA A 168 1.77 11.16 18.71
N ARG A 169 2.17 11.57 19.92
CA ARG A 169 3.46 11.14 20.48
C ARG A 169 3.51 9.64 20.69
N ARG A 170 2.44 9.05 21.23
CA ARG A 170 2.38 7.61 21.46
C ARG A 170 2.44 6.82 20.15
N PHE A 171 1.79 7.32 19.10
CA PHE A 171 1.89 6.79 17.75
C PHE A 171 3.33 6.80 17.25
N LEU A 172 4.01 7.95 17.32
CA LEU A 172 5.38 8.08 16.85
C LEU A 172 6.34 7.17 17.63
N GLU A 173 6.20 7.10 18.97
CA GLU A 173 6.97 6.18 19.82
C GLU A 173 6.79 4.70 19.40
N LEU A 174 5.58 4.31 19.01
CA LEU A 174 5.28 2.93 18.61
C LEU A 174 5.71 2.62 17.18
N ARG A 175 5.74 3.62 16.28
CA ARG A 175 6.28 3.46 14.92
C ARG A 175 7.80 3.44 14.92
N ASP A 176 8.43 4.18 15.83
CA ASP A 176 9.89 4.24 16.00
C ASP A 176 10.61 4.45 14.64
N ASP A 177 11.64 3.66 14.35
CA ASP A 177 12.39 3.73 13.11
C ASP A 177 11.57 3.41 11.84
N GLU A 178 10.36 2.83 11.97
CA GLU A 178 9.46 2.53 10.84
C GLU A 178 8.54 3.69 10.44
N ALA A 179 8.54 4.80 11.19
CA ALA A 179 7.70 5.95 10.89
C ALA A 179 8.03 6.52 9.50
N THR A 180 7.00 6.66 8.65
CA THR A 180 7.17 7.13 7.26
C THR A 180 6.49 8.48 7.03
N GLY A 181 7.27 9.46 6.57
CA GLY A 181 6.76 10.80 6.25
C GLY A 181 6.43 11.62 7.49
N GLY A 182 5.14 11.86 7.74
CA GLY A 182 4.64 12.59 8.91
C GLY A 182 3.25 12.15 9.36
N PHE A 183 2.66 12.90 10.29
CA PHE A 183 1.34 12.59 10.82
C PHE A 183 0.27 12.82 9.75
N VAL A 184 -0.68 11.89 9.65
CA VAL A 184 -1.92 12.05 8.91
C VAL A 184 -3.08 12.00 9.88
N LEU A 185 -3.78 13.11 10.01
CA LEU A 185 -5.06 13.21 10.70
C LEU A 185 -6.18 13.00 9.68
N ARG A 186 -6.96 11.93 9.86
CA ARG A 186 -8.08 11.61 8.99
C ARG A 186 -9.39 11.67 9.77
N ARG A 187 -10.41 12.33 9.22
CA ARG A 187 -11.76 12.36 9.80
C ARG A 187 -12.25 10.94 10.06
N TYR A 188 -12.70 10.68 11.29
CA TYR A 188 -13.30 9.39 11.61
C TYR A 188 -14.68 9.31 10.97
N GLU A 189 -14.94 8.19 10.30
CA GLU A 189 -16.24 7.85 9.74
C GLU A 189 -16.63 6.46 10.19
N ARG A 190 -17.94 6.23 10.33
CA ARG A 190 -18.48 4.92 10.69
C ARG A 190 -18.74 4.10 9.44
N PHE A 191 -18.03 2.99 9.31
CA PHE A 191 -18.22 2.02 8.25
C PHE A 191 -19.06 0.84 8.72
N VAL A 192 -19.86 0.28 7.81
CA VAL A 192 -20.89 -0.74 8.13
C VAL A 192 -20.79 -2.01 7.29
N SER A 193 -19.84 -2.08 6.36
CA SER A 193 -19.55 -3.29 5.58
C SER A 193 -18.16 -3.82 5.87
N ALA A 194 -17.91 -5.05 5.43
CA ALA A 194 -16.56 -5.52 5.18
C ALA A 194 -15.86 -4.65 4.12
N GLU A 195 -14.54 -4.62 4.19
CA GLU A 195 -13.70 -3.95 3.18
C GLU A 195 -13.60 -4.81 1.91
N VAL A 196 -13.62 -4.15 0.76
CA VAL A 196 -13.46 -4.73 -0.56
C VAL A 196 -12.10 -4.32 -1.11
N ARG A 197 -11.23 -5.30 -1.37
CA ARG A 197 -9.97 -5.07 -2.07
C ARG A 197 -10.25 -5.05 -3.56
N THR A 198 -9.94 -3.94 -4.22
CA THR A 198 -9.94 -3.83 -5.69
C THR A 198 -8.53 -3.69 -6.22
N TRP A 199 -8.27 -4.26 -7.39
CA TRP A 199 -6.97 -4.23 -8.07
C TRP A 199 -7.12 -3.52 -9.41
N TRP A 200 -6.18 -2.62 -9.69
CA TRP A 200 -6.25 -1.73 -10.83
C TRP A 200 -4.96 -1.79 -11.61
N VAL A 201 -5.08 -1.98 -12.92
CA VAL A 201 -3.95 -2.02 -13.84
C VAL A 201 -4.19 -0.95 -14.91
N ASP A 202 -3.23 -0.03 -15.04
CA ASP A 202 -3.30 1.10 -15.97
C ASP A 202 -4.64 1.87 -15.90
N GLY A 203 -5.18 2.02 -14.69
CA GLY A 203 -6.42 2.74 -14.40
C GLY A 203 -7.72 1.94 -14.55
N ALA A 204 -7.67 0.68 -15.01
CA ALA A 204 -8.83 -0.19 -15.11
C ALA A 204 -8.93 -1.14 -13.90
N CYS A 205 -10.12 -1.27 -13.30
CA CYS A 205 -10.36 -2.28 -12.27
C CYS A 205 -10.37 -3.67 -12.92
N VAL A 206 -9.42 -4.52 -12.55
CA VAL A 206 -9.27 -5.86 -13.13
C VAL A 206 -9.78 -6.95 -12.18
N LEU A 207 -9.76 -6.72 -10.87
CA LEU A 207 -10.19 -7.68 -9.86
C LEU A 207 -10.83 -6.96 -8.67
N ALA A 208 -11.82 -7.60 -8.05
CA ALA A 208 -12.44 -7.15 -6.80
C ALA A 208 -12.76 -8.36 -5.93
N GLY A 209 -12.58 -8.26 -4.62
CA GLY A 209 -12.85 -9.36 -3.69
C GLY A 209 -12.72 -8.98 -2.22
N ALA A 210 -12.63 -10.00 -1.36
CA ALA A 210 -12.43 -9.81 0.07
C ALA A 210 -11.11 -9.10 0.38
N HIS A 211 -11.09 -8.31 1.45
CA HIS A 211 -9.85 -7.80 2.01
C HIS A 211 -8.99 -8.95 2.59
N PRO A 212 -7.64 -8.94 2.42
CA PRO A 212 -6.75 -9.97 2.96
C PRO A 212 -6.88 -10.22 4.47
N ASP A 213 -7.11 -9.17 5.27
CA ASP A 213 -7.32 -9.28 6.73
C ASP A 213 -8.66 -9.95 7.10
N THR A 214 -9.63 -9.95 6.19
CA THR A 214 -10.98 -10.51 6.39
C THR A 214 -11.39 -11.37 5.18
N PRO A 215 -10.64 -12.44 4.87
CA PRO A 215 -10.75 -13.15 3.58
C PRO A 215 -12.08 -13.91 3.41
N HIS A 216 -12.84 -14.06 4.50
CA HIS A 216 -14.15 -14.73 4.55
C HIS A 216 -15.32 -13.75 4.54
N ASP A 217 -15.08 -12.45 4.70
CA ASP A 217 -16.12 -11.43 4.73
C ASP A 217 -16.29 -10.86 3.32
N LEU A 218 -16.96 -11.63 2.46
CA LEU A 218 -17.27 -11.19 1.10
C LEU A 218 -18.26 -10.01 1.16
N PRO A 219 -18.04 -8.95 0.36
CA PRO A 219 -19.00 -7.85 0.31
C PRO A 219 -20.38 -8.36 -0.15
N PRO A 220 -21.47 -7.89 0.49
CA PRO A 220 -22.82 -8.38 0.21
C PRO A 220 -23.36 -8.00 -1.18
N THR A 221 -22.67 -7.12 -1.91
CA THR A 221 -22.99 -6.66 -3.27
C THR A 221 -21.68 -6.29 -3.99
N GLU A 222 -21.63 -6.38 -5.32
CA GLU A 222 -20.57 -5.76 -6.11
C GLU A 222 -20.46 -4.28 -5.70
N ALA A 223 -19.25 -3.84 -5.34
CA ALA A 223 -19.03 -2.44 -4.96
C ALA A 223 -19.37 -1.54 -6.16
N ASP A 224 -20.13 -0.47 -5.93
CA ASP A 224 -20.40 0.50 -6.99
C ASP A 224 -19.14 1.35 -7.19
N LEU A 225 -18.40 1.05 -8.26
CA LEU A 225 -17.16 1.73 -8.59
C LEU A 225 -17.37 2.97 -9.47
N THR A 226 -18.61 3.32 -9.84
CA THR A 226 -18.91 4.41 -10.79
C THR A 226 -18.24 5.73 -10.42
N ALA A 227 -18.23 6.07 -9.12
CA ALA A 227 -17.59 7.28 -8.61
C ALA A 227 -16.07 7.14 -8.38
N VAL A 228 -15.55 5.91 -8.30
CA VAL A 228 -14.16 5.60 -7.94
C VAL A 228 -13.28 5.38 -9.17
N GLU A 229 -13.79 4.71 -10.18
CA GLU A 229 -13.08 4.41 -11.44
C GLU A 229 -12.38 5.63 -12.06
N PRO A 230 -13.06 6.74 -12.36
CA PRO A 230 -12.40 7.89 -12.98
C PRO A 230 -11.32 8.52 -12.07
N LEU A 231 -11.47 8.40 -10.74
CA LEU A 231 -10.52 8.97 -9.78
C LEU A 231 -9.26 8.11 -9.69
N VAL A 232 -9.41 6.78 -9.61
CA VAL A 232 -8.27 5.85 -9.60
C VAL A 232 -7.54 5.88 -10.95
N ALA A 233 -8.27 5.94 -12.06
CA ALA A 233 -7.68 6.10 -13.39
C ALA A 233 -6.86 7.40 -13.51
N SER A 234 -7.32 8.50 -12.88
CA SER A 234 -6.61 9.78 -12.93
C SER A 234 -5.26 9.78 -12.21
N LEU A 235 -4.98 8.79 -11.35
CA LEU A 235 -3.68 8.63 -10.71
C LEU A 235 -2.57 8.35 -11.75
N GLY A 236 -2.91 7.70 -12.87
CA GLY A 236 -1.93 7.32 -13.90
C GLY A 236 -0.87 6.35 -13.37
N LEU A 237 -1.22 5.52 -12.40
CA LEU A 237 -0.32 4.54 -11.77
C LEU A 237 -0.50 3.17 -12.45
N PRO A 238 0.59 2.43 -12.67
CA PRO A 238 0.57 1.21 -13.49
C PRO A 238 -0.14 0.04 -12.80
N PHE A 239 0.01 -0.06 -11.47
CA PHE A 239 -0.56 -1.14 -10.70
C PHE A 239 -0.82 -0.72 -9.25
N VAL A 240 -2.08 -0.62 -8.87
CA VAL A 240 -2.50 -0.21 -7.52
C VAL A 240 -3.62 -1.09 -6.99
N THR A 241 -3.80 -1.06 -5.69
CA THR A 241 -5.03 -1.51 -5.05
C THR A 241 -5.77 -0.34 -4.42
N ALA A 242 -7.09 -0.47 -4.31
CA ALA A 242 -7.91 0.43 -3.51
C ALA A 242 -8.82 -0.39 -2.60
N ASP A 243 -8.81 -0.06 -1.30
CA ASP A 243 -9.70 -0.66 -0.32
C ASP A 243 -10.96 0.19 -0.19
N LEU A 244 -12.10 -0.41 -0.51
CA LEU A 244 -13.41 0.25 -0.43
C LEU A 244 -14.20 -0.26 0.75
N VAL A 245 -14.92 0.64 1.40
CA VAL A 245 -15.85 0.28 2.48
C VAL A 245 -17.09 1.15 2.40
N ARG A 246 -18.23 0.59 2.80
CA ARG A 246 -19.50 1.30 2.81
C ARG A 246 -19.68 2.04 4.13
N ARG A 247 -19.94 3.35 4.04
CA ARG A 247 -20.37 4.19 5.16
C ARG A 247 -21.81 3.86 5.56
N ASP A 248 -22.21 4.23 6.78
CA ASP A 248 -23.55 4.00 7.33
C ASP A 248 -24.71 4.58 6.51
N ASP A 249 -24.49 5.63 5.74
CA ASP A 249 -25.45 6.21 4.78
C ASP A 249 -25.48 5.51 3.41
N GLY A 250 -24.62 4.50 3.21
CA GLY A 250 -24.55 3.69 2.01
C GLY A 250 -23.56 4.15 0.94
N VAL A 251 -22.85 5.25 1.17
CA VAL A 251 -21.81 5.74 0.24
C VAL A 251 -20.56 4.88 0.35
N TRP A 252 -19.98 4.49 -0.79
CA TRP A 252 -18.68 3.82 -0.84
C TRP A 252 -17.54 4.82 -0.64
N ARG A 253 -16.60 4.46 0.25
CA ARG A 253 -15.41 5.26 0.56
C ARG A 253 -14.15 4.49 0.20
N VAL A 254 -13.18 5.19 -0.36
CA VAL A 254 -11.80 4.70 -0.51
C VAL A 254 -11.09 4.92 0.82
N VAL A 255 -10.75 3.84 1.50
CA VAL A 255 -10.06 3.85 2.80
C VAL A 255 -8.55 3.95 2.61
N GLU A 256 -8.03 3.30 1.58
CA GLU A 256 -6.61 3.21 1.28
C GLU A 256 -6.42 3.00 -0.22
N VAL A 257 -5.39 3.66 -0.77
CA VAL A 257 -4.76 3.27 -2.03
C VAL A 257 -3.38 2.74 -1.67
N GLY A 258 -2.99 1.63 -2.28
CA GLY A 258 -1.69 1.02 -2.07
C GLY A 258 -1.06 0.58 -3.39
N ASP A 259 0.27 0.52 -3.42
CA ASP A 259 0.98 -0.06 -4.56
C ASP A 259 0.64 -1.55 -4.70
N GLY A 260 0.22 -1.96 -5.91
CA GLY A 260 -0.24 -3.31 -6.17
C GLY A 260 0.86 -4.35 -6.03
N GLN A 261 2.14 -3.99 -6.15
CA GLN A 261 3.28 -4.90 -6.04
C GLN A 261 3.47 -5.44 -4.63
N VAL A 262 3.06 -4.65 -3.63
CA VAL A 262 3.27 -4.94 -2.19
C VAL A 262 1.96 -5.07 -1.41
N SER A 263 0.83 -5.02 -2.11
CA SER A 263 -0.48 -5.33 -1.56
C SER A 263 -0.66 -6.84 -1.50
N ASP A 264 -1.20 -7.33 -0.39
CA ASP A 264 -1.38 -8.78 -0.22
C ASP A 264 -2.60 -9.29 -1.01
N ARG A 265 -2.53 -10.52 -1.50
CA ARG A 265 -3.64 -11.19 -2.17
C ARG A 265 -4.45 -11.95 -1.12
N PRO A 266 -5.79 -11.79 -1.06
CA PRO A 266 -6.58 -12.57 -0.13
C PRO A 266 -6.46 -14.06 -0.47
N ALA A 267 -6.35 -14.91 0.56
CA ALA A 267 -6.20 -16.36 0.37
C ALA A 267 -7.38 -17.01 -0.38
N SER A 268 -8.53 -16.33 -0.44
CA SER A 268 -9.72 -16.73 -1.20
C SER A 268 -9.61 -16.48 -2.72
N MET A 269 -8.62 -15.70 -3.17
CA MET A 269 -8.34 -15.45 -4.59
C MET A 269 -7.24 -16.39 -5.09
N PRO A 270 -7.47 -17.21 -6.12
CA PRO A 270 -6.42 -18.06 -6.70
C PRO A 270 -5.24 -17.23 -7.23
N PRO A 271 -3.98 -17.65 -7.02
CA PRO A 271 -2.80 -16.89 -7.45
C PRO A 271 -2.75 -16.65 -8.96
N GLU A 272 -3.20 -17.62 -9.77
CA GLU A 272 -3.30 -17.50 -11.22
C GLU A 272 -4.23 -16.37 -11.68
N THR A 273 -5.23 -16.00 -10.87
CA THR A 273 -6.15 -14.91 -11.19
C THR A 273 -5.43 -13.55 -11.15
N LEU A 274 -4.59 -13.33 -10.13
CA LEU A 274 -3.79 -12.11 -10.04
C LEU A 274 -2.69 -12.07 -11.11
N ILE A 275 -2.01 -13.20 -11.33
CA ILE A 275 -0.95 -13.28 -12.36
C ILE A 275 -1.51 -13.00 -13.76
N ALA A 276 -2.67 -13.57 -14.11
CA ALA A 276 -3.30 -13.33 -15.41
C ALA A 276 -3.75 -11.88 -15.61
N ALA A 277 -4.00 -11.13 -14.54
CA ALA A 277 -4.36 -9.72 -14.61
C ALA A 277 -3.14 -8.79 -14.80
N LEU A 278 -1.92 -9.29 -14.60
CA LEU A 278 -0.67 -8.52 -14.68
C LEU A 278 0.08 -8.69 -16.01
N ASP A 279 -0.20 -9.77 -16.74
CA ASP A 279 0.30 -10.07 -18.10
C ASP A 279 -0.36 -9.17 -19.15
#